data_AF-A0A2I1YHW1-F1
#
_entry.id   AF-A0A2I1YHW1-F1
#
_cell.length_a   1.000
_cell.length_b   1.000
_cell.length_c   1.000
_cell.angle_alpha   90.00
_cell.angle_beta   90.00
_cell.angle_gamma   90.00
#
_symmetry.space_group_name_H-M   'P 1'
#
loop_
_entity.id
_entity.type
_entity.pdbx_description
1 polymer ?
#
loop_
_entity_poly.entity_id
_entity_poly.type
_entity_poly.pdbx_seq_one_letter_code
_entity_poly.pdbx_strand_id
1 'polypeptide(L)' 'MKKKEQSSRQIVMCHLVAILGVDIVKATQLIDEMEQPGLIRFDEFGNVGILVLEGQS' A
#
# COMPACT_ATOMS: atom_id res chain seq x y z
N MET A 1 -8.81 -23.82 6.75
CA MET A 1 -8.59 -22.71 5.80
C MET A 1 -7.13 -22.31 5.90
N LYS A 2 -6.29 -22.61 4.89
CA LYS A 2 -4.95 -22.02 4.82
C LYS A 2 -5.18 -20.51 4.72
N LYS A 3 -4.69 -19.71 5.67
CA LYS A 3 -4.68 -18.25 5.54
C LYS A 3 -3.96 -17.98 4.22
N LYS A 4 -4.69 -17.61 3.17
CA LYS A 4 -4.07 -17.14 1.92
C LYS A 4 -3.16 -16.01 2.37
N GLU A 5 -1.86 -16.12 2.14
CA GLU A 5 -0.94 -15.01 2.32
C GLU A 5 -1.52 -13.84 1.54
N GLN A 6 -2.09 -12.87 2.25
CA GLN A 6 -2.49 -11.62 1.63
C GLN A 6 -1.19 -10.87 1.40
N SER A 7 -0.87 -10.59 0.13
CA SER A 7 0.30 -9.80 -0.18
C SER A 7 0.18 -8.43 0.50
N SER A 8 1.30 -7.81 0.85
CA SER A 8 1.26 -6.49 1.48
C SER A 8 0.52 -5.47 0.62
N ARG A 9 0.53 -5.64 -0.72
CA ARG A 9 -0.29 -4.83 -1.64
C ARG A 9 -1.78 -4.95 -1.36
N GLN A 10 -2.30 -6.16 -1.12
CA GLN A 10 -3.70 -6.36 -0.76
C GLN A 10 -4.02 -5.75 0.61
N ILE A 11 -3.09 -5.83 1.56
CA ILE A 11 -3.25 -5.22 2.89
C ILE A 11 -3.35 -3.70 2.76
N VAL A 12 -2.44 -3.06 2.01
CA VAL A 12 -2.47 -1.60 1.75
C VAL A 12 -3.78 -1.22 1.05
N MET A 13 -4.21 -1.96 0.02
CA MET A 13 -5.49 -1.75 -0.66
C MET A 13 -6.67 -1.80 0.32
N CYS A 14 -6.72 -2.83 1.16
CA CYS A 14 -7.77 -2.98 2.17
C CYS A 14 -7.79 -1.81 3.16
N HIS A 15 -6.63 -1.30 3.58
CA HIS A 15 -6.56 -0.15 4.48
C HIS A 15 -7.05 1.13 3.81
N LEU A 16 -6.66 1.39 2.55
CA LEU A 16 -7.16 2.54 1.80
C LEU A 16 -8.68 2.51 1.67
N VAL A 17 -9.25 1.35 1.32
CA VAL A 17 -10.70 1.21 1.18
C VAL A 17 -11.42 1.30 2.53
N ALA A 18 -10.94 0.58 3.55
CA ALA A 18 -11.65 0.46 4.82
C ALA A 18 -11.48 1.66 5.76
N ILE A 19 -10.30 2.29 5.75
CA ILE A 19 -9.97 3.38 6.68
C ILE A 19 -10.13 4.74 6.00
N LEU A 20 -9.57 4.90 4.79
CA LEU A 20 -9.68 6.16 4.06
C LEU A 20 -11.02 6.31 3.33
N GLY A 21 -11.80 5.22 3.22
CA GLY A 21 -13.14 5.23 2.63
C GLY A 21 -13.14 5.47 1.12
N VAL A 22 -12.00 5.29 0.45
CA VAL A 22 -11.92 5.41 -1.02
C VAL A 22 -12.44 4.14 -1.68
N ASP A 23 -13.03 4.26 -2.87
CA ASP A 23 -13.38 3.08 -3.65
C ASP A 23 -12.12 2.35 -4.16
N ILE A 24 -12.30 1.13 -4.67
CA ILE A 24 -11.19 0.27 -5.12
C ILE A 24 -10.43 0.85 -6.32
N VAL A 25 -11.09 1.60 -7.21
CA VAL A 25 -10.44 2.23 -8.36
C VAL A 25 -9.50 3.32 -7.87
N LYS A 26 -10.00 4.17 -6.97
CA LYS A 26 -9.21 5.24 -6.35
C LYS A 26 -8.10 4.70 -5.45
N ALA A 27 -8.34 3.62 -4.71
CA ALA A 27 -7.31 2.95 -3.92
C ALA A 27 -6.19 2.39 -4.80
N THR A 28 -6.54 1.84 -5.98
CA THR A 28 -5.55 1.36 -6.96
C THR A 28 -4.68 2.51 -7.47
N GLN A 29 -5.30 3.63 -7.86
CA GLN A 29 -4.60 4.83 -8.31
C GLN A 29 -3.65 5.37 -7.23
N LEU A 30 -4.11 5.47 -5.97
CA LEU A 30 -3.29 5.94 -4.86
C LEU A 30 -2.07 5.04 -4.61
N ILE A 31 -2.22 3.72 -4.74
CA ILE A 31 -1.07 2.80 -4.63
C ILE A 31 -0.04 3.11 -5.72
N ASP A 32 -0.47 3.26 -6.97
CA ASP A 32 0.44 3.55 -8.08
C ASP A 32 1.10 4.94 -7.93
N GLU A 33 0.34 5.96 -7.50
CA GLU A 33 0.82 7.31 -7.23
C GLU A 33 1.82 7.38 -6.08
N MET A 34 1.69 6.52 -5.07
CA MET A 34 2.66 6.41 -3.98
C MET A 34 3.88 5.54 -4.35
N GLU A 35 3.70 4.55 -5.22
CA GLU A 35 4.78 3.66 -5.65
C GLU A 35 5.74 4.32 -6.64
N GLN A 36 5.22 5.12 -7.58
CA GLN A 36 6.03 5.88 -8.56
C GLN A 36 7.16 6.73 -7.93
N PRO A 37 6.90 7.58 -6.94
CA PRO A 37 7.95 8.32 -6.21
C PRO A 37 8.69 7.45 -5.19
N GLY A 38 8.28 6.20 -4.98
CA GLY A 38 8.87 5.28 -4.01
C GLY A 38 8.49 5.58 -2.55
N LEU A 39 7.36 6.23 -2.31
CA LEU A 39 6.79 6.42 -0.97
C LEU A 39 6.36 5.08 -0.36
N ILE A 40 5.84 4.19 -1.19
CA ILE A 40 5.69 2.76 -0.89
C ILE A 40 6.46 1.93 -1.91
N ARG A 41 6.97 0.77 -1.50
CA ARG A 41 7.63 -0.19 -2.40
C ARG A 41 7.20 -1.60 -2.04
N PHE A 42 6.83 -2.38 -3.03
CA PHE A 42 6.60 -3.81 -2.85
C PHE A 42 7.80 -4.59 -3.36
N ASP A 43 8.33 -5.51 -2.55
CA ASP A 43 9.41 -6.40 -2.96
C ASP A 43 8.86 -7.68 -3.61
N GLU A 44 9.77 -8.49 -4.15
CA GLU A 44 9.45 -9.78 -4.76
C GLU A 44 8.87 -10.82 -3.78
N PHE A 45 9.07 -10.61 -2.47
CA PHE A 45 8.52 -11.44 -1.40
C PHE A 45 7.13 -10.96 -0.95
N GLY A 46 6.62 -9.87 -1.53
CA GLY A 46 5.32 -9.29 -1.20
C GLY A 46 5.30 -8.51 0.10
N ASN A 47 6.45 -8.08 0.63
CA ASN A 47 6.54 -7.13 1.74
C ASN A 47 6.29 -5.70 1.24
N VAL A 48 6.01 -4.78 2.16
CA VAL A 48 5.90 -3.35 1.89
C VAL A 48 6.95 -2.56 2.66
N GLY A 49 7.73 -1.76 1.94
CA GLY A 49 8.55 -0.69 2.49
C GLY A 49 7.80 0.63 2.43
N ILE A 50 7.87 1.43 3.48
CA ILE A 50 7.23 2.75 3.57
C ILE A 50 8.32 3.79 3.83
N LEU A 51 8.41 4.81 2.97
CA LEU A 51 9.28 5.95 3.19
C LEU A 51 8.62 6.91 4.18
N VAL A 52 9.22 7.08 5.35
CA VAL A 52 8.75 8.07 6.32
C VAL A 52 9.28 9.44 5.89
N LEU A 53 8.37 10.33 5.51
CA LEU A 53 8.66 11.74 5.25
C LEU A 53 8.70 12.49 6.59
N GLU A 54 9.63 12.16 7.49
CA GLU A 54 9.88 13.05 8.62
C GLU A 54 10.42 14.37 8.04
N GLY A 55 9.77 15.48 8.41
CA GLY A 55 10.30 16.80 8.11
C GLY A 55 11.61 16.96 8.85
N GLN A 56 12.73 16.99 8.12
CA GLN A 56 14.04 17.34 8.67
C GLN A 56 13.88 18.63 9.47
N SER A 57 13.87 18.50 10.80
CA SER A 57 13.86 19.59 11.77
C SER A 57 15.07 19.47 12.66
#